data_AF-A0A3D5E012-F1
#
_entry.id   AF-A0A3D5E012-F1
#
_cell.length_a   1.000
_cell.length_b   1.000
_cell.length_c   1.000
_cell.angle_alpha   90.00
_cell.angle_beta   90.00
_cell.angle_gamma   90.00
#
_symmetry.space_group_name_H-M   'P 1'
#
loop_
_entity.id
_entity.type
_entity.pdbx_description
1 polymer ?
#
loop_
_entity_poly.entity_id
_entity_poly.type
_entity_poly.pdbx_seq_one_letter_code
_entity_poly.pdbx_strand_id
1 'polypeptide(L)'
;MTVAYAACAVFAITMALVTTHQAHRLWGVFAGCSYLLAAMAVLVWKSRGVDLALLISLAGALVAPMWLMAANRLQQPEVQVINQSAAMLIHRGTPYSGPAALATAHSPNVFDPYLPGMTAFGIPRVLLGFSSVTDPRIWFAVAFVLAFGAALAVGGAQDVVRWTALVTASPVVAFSLTVGGTDVPVLGCQCLGLALLWRRPQPVLAGLALGAAAAMKATAWPALLIVAVMVAASGGRRAAVSMTATALGVVAAVVGPVAVLGPRSLVQNTI
;
A
#
# COMPACT_ATOMS: atom_id res chain seq x y z
N MET A 1 -4.42 -12.45 -22.68
CA MET A 1 -3.35 -12.55 -21.66
C MET A 1 -1.96 -12.25 -22.22
N THR A 2 -1.52 -12.85 -23.33
CA THR A 2 -0.19 -12.57 -23.91
C THR A 2 0.08 -11.09 -24.18
N VAL A 3 -0.86 -10.39 -24.84
CA VAL A 3 -0.72 -8.94 -25.13
C VAL A 3 -0.58 -8.12 -23.84
N ALA A 4 -1.30 -8.50 -22.78
CA ALA A 4 -1.21 -7.81 -21.49
C ALA A 4 0.18 -8.00 -20.85
N TYR A 5 0.71 -9.23 -20.84
CA TYR A 5 2.06 -9.49 -20.34
C TYR A 5 3.13 -8.81 -21.21
N ALA A 6 2.98 -8.78 -22.52
CA ALA A 6 3.89 -8.06 -23.41
C ALA A 6 3.88 -6.55 -23.12
N ALA A 7 2.71 -5.94 -22.92
CA ALA A 7 2.61 -4.53 -22.52
C ALA A 7 3.26 -4.27 -21.14
N CYS A 8 3.08 -5.19 -20.19
CA CYS A 8 3.73 -5.12 -18.88
C CYS A 8 5.26 -5.19 -19.00
N ALA A 9 5.77 -6.06 -19.89
CA ALA A 9 7.20 -6.17 -20.18
C ALA A 9 7.76 -4.88 -20.77
N VAL A 10 7.08 -4.31 -21.77
CA VAL A 10 7.47 -3.03 -22.38
C VAL A 10 7.55 -1.94 -21.31
N PHE A 11 6.51 -1.79 -20.48
CA PHE A 11 6.53 -0.82 -19.38
C PHE A 11 7.72 -1.02 -18.43
N ALA A 12 7.96 -2.25 -17.97
CA ALA A 12 9.04 -2.55 -17.03
C ALA A 12 10.44 -2.30 -17.63
N ILE A 13 10.64 -2.68 -18.89
CA ILE A 13 11.90 -2.44 -19.61
C ILE A 13 12.12 -0.95 -19.83
N THR A 14 11.09 -0.21 -20.27
CA THR A 14 11.19 1.25 -20.43
C THR A 14 11.53 1.91 -19.10
N MET A 15 10.89 1.50 -17.99
CA MET A 15 11.24 1.98 -16.65
C MET A 15 12.71 1.71 -16.31
N ALA A 16 13.24 0.53 -16.63
CA ALA A 16 14.63 0.19 -16.38
C ALA A 16 15.63 1.07 -17.16
N LEU A 17 15.28 1.44 -18.40
CA LEU A 17 16.13 2.22 -19.30
C LEU A 17 16.10 3.71 -19.01
N VAL A 18 14.95 4.25 -18.60
CA VAL A 18 14.73 5.70 -18.45
C VAL A 18 15.09 6.21 -17.06
N THR A 19 14.96 5.38 -16.03
CA THR A 19 15.09 5.83 -14.65
C THR A 19 16.53 6.01 -14.19
N THR A 20 16.79 7.08 -13.44
CA THR A 20 18.07 7.30 -12.75
C THR A 20 18.14 6.52 -11.43
N HIS A 21 17.00 6.20 -10.81
CA HIS A 21 16.93 5.52 -9.51
C HIS A 21 17.28 4.03 -9.62
N GLN A 22 18.26 3.59 -8.82
CA GLN A 22 18.74 2.21 -8.83
C GLN A 22 17.65 1.18 -8.50
N ALA A 23 16.78 1.47 -7.52
CA ALA A 23 15.68 0.58 -7.15
C ALA A 23 14.72 0.36 -8.33
N HIS A 24 14.34 1.43 -9.04
CA HIS A 24 13.45 1.32 -10.20
C HIS A 24 14.08 0.49 -11.32
N ARG A 25 15.37 0.72 -11.57
CA ARG A 25 16.11 -0.01 -12.61
C ARG A 25 16.21 -1.49 -12.31
N LEU A 26 16.55 -1.84 -11.06
CA LEU A 26 16.61 -3.24 -10.63
C LEU A 26 15.24 -3.91 -10.76
N TRP A 27 14.17 -3.24 -10.30
CA TRP A 27 12.81 -3.76 -10.48
C TRP A 27 12.48 -3.99 -11.95
N GLY A 28 12.76 -3.01 -12.82
CA GLY A 28 12.41 -3.08 -14.24
C GLY A 28 13.11 -4.21 -14.99
N VAL A 29 14.36 -4.55 -14.62
CA VAL A 29 15.08 -5.71 -15.17
C VAL A 29 14.40 -7.02 -14.78
N PHE A 30 14.13 -7.21 -13.48
CA PHE A 30 13.47 -8.42 -12.97
C PHE A 30 12.06 -8.59 -13.54
N ALA A 31 11.25 -7.52 -13.45
CA ALA A 31 9.89 -7.51 -13.93
C ALA A 31 9.81 -7.69 -15.46
N GLY A 32 10.65 -6.99 -16.23
CA GLY A 32 10.71 -7.10 -17.69
C GLY A 32 10.99 -8.52 -18.15
N CYS A 33 12.02 -9.17 -17.61
CA CYS A 33 12.33 -10.57 -17.90
C CYS A 33 11.16 -11.50 -17.53
N SER A 34 10.56 -11.29 -16.36
CA SER A 34 9.46 -12.13 -15.88
C SER A 34 8.20 -12.01 -16.75
N TYR A 35 7.83 -10.81 -17.18
CA TYR A 35 6.65 -10.60 -18.03
C TYR A 35 6.86 -11.14 -19.45
N LEU A 36 8.08 -11.09 -19.99
CA LEU A 36 8.41 -11.76 -21.25
C LEU A 36 8.26 -13.28 -21.13
N LEU A 37 8.81 -13.87 -20.06
CA LEU A 37 8.66 -15.30 -19.77
C LEU A 37 7.19 -15.69 -19.56
N ALA A 38 6.42 -14.85 -18.89
CA ALA A 38 4.99 -15.03 -18.70
C ALA A 38 4.21 -14.98 -20.03
N ALA A 39 4.54 -14.04 -20.92
CA ALA A 39 3.96 -13.97 -22.26
C ALA A 39 4.26 -15.24 -23.07
N MET A 40 5.50 -15.73 -23.02
CA MET A 40 5.90 -16.99 -23.66
C MET A 40 5.17 -18.19 -23.05
N ALA A 41 5.01 -18.24 -21.73
CA ALA A 41 4.31 -19.33 -21.06
C ALA A 41 2.84 -19.47 -21.51
N VAL A 42 2.15 -18.34 -21.72
CA VAL A 42 0.78 -18.34 -22.27
C VAL A 42 0.74 -18.83 -23.73
N LEU A 43 1.77 -18.54 -24.53
CA LEU A 43 1.84 -18.95 -25.94
C LEU A 43 2.15 -20.45 -26.10
N VAL A 44 3.08 -20.97 -25.29
CA VAL A 44 3.57 -22.34 -25.41
C VAL A 44 2.62 -23.35 -24.77
N TRP A 45 2.05 -23.05 -23.59
CA TRP A 45 1.23 -24.00 -22.84
C TRP A 45 -0.26 -23.62 -22.85
N LYS A 46 -1.03 -24.27 -23.74
CA LYS A 46 -2.47 -23.99 -23.91
C LYS A 46 -3.34 -24.24 -22.67
N SER A 47 -2.99 -25.22 -21.83
CA SER A 47 -3.82 -25.63 -20.68
C SER A 47 -3.39 -25.03 -19.34
N ARG A 48 -2.07 -24.83 -19.12
CA ARG A 48 -1.50 -24.33 -17.84
C ARG A 48 -0.77 -22.99 -17.97
N GLY A 49 -0.70 -22.42 -19.18
CA GLY A 49 0.11 -21.24 -19.45
C GLY A 49 -0.32 -20.01 -18.65
N VAL A 50 -1.61 -19.87 -18.33
CA VAL A 50 -2.11 -18.72 -17.56
C VAL A 50 -1.64 -18.77 -16.10
N ASP A 51 -1.78 -19.91 -15.44
CA ASP A 51 -1.35 -20.09 -14.04
C ASP A 51 0.17 -19.98 -13.92
N LEU A 52 0.90 -20.59 -14.87
CA LEU A 52 2.36 -20.49 -14.93
C LEU A 52 2.81 -19.04 -15.17
N ALA A 53 2.16 -18.32 -16.09
CA ALA A 53 2.47 -16.92 -16.35
C ALA A 53 2.21 -16.03 -15.13
N LEU A 54 1.16 -16.31 -14.37
CA LEU A 54 0.84 -15.59 -13.14
C LEU A 54 1.88 -15.85 -12.04
N LEU A 55 2.29 -17.11 -11.87
CA LEU A 55 3.36 -17.49 -10.94
C LEU A 55 4.68 -16.85 -11.30
N ILE A 56 5.08 -16.90 -12.58
CA ILE A 56 6.31 -16.26 -13.08
C ILE A 56 6.27 -14.74 -12.82
N SER A 57 5.13 -14.11 -13.11
CA SER A 57 4.96 -12.67 -12.91
C SER A 57 5.01 -12.27 -11.43
N LEU A 58 4.35 -13.00 -10.54
CA LEU A 58 4.44 -12.75 -9.10
C LEU A 58 5.87 -12.96 -8.58
N ALA A 59 6.51 -14.05 -8.98
CA ALA A 59 7.86 -14.36 -8.54
C ALA A 59 8.86 -13.29 -9.00
N GLY A 60 8.81 -12.91 -10.28
CA GLY A 60 9.79 -12.02 -10.90
C GLY A 60 9.48 -10.53 -10.78
N ALA A 61 8.22 -10.11 -10.78
CA ALA A 61 7.86 -8.69 -10.66
C ALA A 61 7.67 -8.22 -9.22
N LEU A 62 7.40 -9.12 -8.27
CA LEU A 62 7.16 -8.78 -6.87
C LEU A 62 8.16 -9.45 -5.93
N VAL A 63 8.10 -10.78 -5.79
CA VAL A 63 8.77 -11.49 -4.69
C VAL A 63 10.29 -11.37 -4.76
N ALA A 64 10.90 -11.72 -5.90
CA ALA A 64 12.35 -11.70 -6.07
C ALA A 64 12.96 -10.29 -5.94
N PRO A 65 12.49 -9.26 -6.67
CA PRO A 65 13.05 -7.91 -6.54
C PRO A 65 12.81 -7.33 -5.14
N MET A 66 11.63 -7.54 -4.53
CA MET A 66 11.33 -7.04 -3.19
C MET A 66 12.24 -7.67 -2.14
N TRP A 67 12.42 -8.99 -2.18
CA TRP A 67 13.28 -9.70 -1.23
C TRP A 67 14.74 -9.27 -1.35
N LEU A 68 15.24 -9.17 -2.58
CA LEU A 68 16.61 -8.73 -2.86
C LEU A 68 16.83 -7.29 -2.38
N MET A 69 15.89 -6.40 -2.66
CA MET A 69 15.95 -5.01 -2.22
C MET A 69 15.88 -4.85 -0.70
N ALA A 70 15.00 -5.60 -0.04
CA ALA A 70 14.89 -5.63 1.42
C ALA A 70 16.19 -6.11 2.08
N ALA A 71 16.79 -7.18 1.54
CA ALA A 71 18.06 -7.72 2.04
C ALA A 71 19.22 -6.71 1.90
N ASN A 72 19.22 -5.90 0.84
CA ASN A 72 20.30 -4.97 0.53
C ASN A 72 20.03 -3.51 0.94
N ARG A 73 18.94 -3.23 1.68
CA ARG A 73 18.52 -1.87 2.07
C ARG A 73 18.30 -0.92 0.89
N LEU A 74 17.99 -1.48 -0.28
CA LEU A 74 17.62 -0.71 -1.47
C LEU A 74 16.15 -0.36 -1.35
N GLN A 75 15.87 0.84 -0.86
CA GLN A 75 14.52 1.32 -0.60
C GLN A 75 14.42 2.79 -0.97
N GLN A 76 13.22 3.23 -1.36
CA GLN A 76 12.98 4.65 -1.51
C GLN A 76 12.86 5.36 -0.14
N PRO A 77 13.02 6.70 -0.08
CA PRO A 77 12.96 7.45 1.16
C PRO A 77 11.70 7.20 2.01
N GLU A 78 10.57 6.93 1.38
CA GLU A 78 9.28 6.67 2.03
C GLU A 78 9.37 5.50 3.01
N VAL A 79 10.04 4.41 2.62
CA VAL A 79 10.20 3.22 3.50
C VAL A 79 11.12 3.55 4.67
N GLN A 80 12.13 4.39 4.44
CA GLN A 80 13.02 4.85 5.50
C GLN A 80 12.29 5.73 6.51
N VAL A 81 11.43 6.63 6.05
CA VAL A 81 10.55 7.45 6.90
C VAL A 81 9.71 6.54 7.79
N ILE A 82 9.05 5.51 7.24
CA ILE A 82 8.24 4.59 8.06
C ILE A 82 9.04 3.84 9.13
N ASN A 83 10.24 3.36 8.78
CA ASN A 83 11.13 2.72 9.75
C ASN A 83 11.56 3.69 10.87
N GLN A 84 11.91 4.93 10.51
CA GLN A 84 12.32 5.96 11.46
C GLN A 84 11.16 6.35 12.38
N SER A 85 9.97 6.57 11.83
CA SER A 85 8.76 6.90 12.57
C SER A 85 8.37 5.79 13.53
N ALA A 86 8.53 4.51 13.15
CA ALA A 86 8.27 3.39 14.05
C ALA A 86 9.29 3.34 15.20
N ALA A 87 10.56 3.61 14.92
CA ALA A 87 11.59 3.67 15.95
C ALA A 87 11.33 4.83 16.92
N MET A 88 10.95 6.00 16.42
CA MET A 88 10.58 7.14 17.27
C MET A 88 9.33 6.84 18.11
N LEU A 89 8.31 6.20 17.53
CA LEU A 89 7.11 5.83 18.26
C LEU A 89 7.43 4.92 19.45
N ILE A 90 8.26 3.88 19.24
CA ILE A 90 8.62 2.91 20.27
C ILE A 90 9.55 3.52 21.33
N HIS A 91 10.54 4.31 20.93
CA HIS A 91 11.55 4.82 21.87
C HIS A 91 11.19 6.16 22.52
N ARG A 92 10.34 6.97 21.88
CA ARG A 92 10.02 8.35 22.31
C ARG A 92 8.52 8.60 22.50
N GLY A 93 7.66 7.62 22.19
CA GLY A 93 6.21 7.76 22.33
C GLY A 93 5.54 8.61 21.25
N THR A 94 6.27 9.00 20.20
CA THR A 94 5.74 9.79 19.07
C THR A 94 6.39 9.36 17.75
N PRO A 95 5.62 9.24 16.65
CA PRO A 95 6.18 8.88 15.35
C PRO A 95 6.83 10.06 14.61
N TYR A 96 6.80 11.27 15.18
CA TYR A 96 7.20 12.49 14.50
C TYR A 96 8.47 13.15 15.06
N SER A 97 9.23 13.77 14.16
CA SER A 97 10.33 14.66 14.51
C SER A 97 9.79 15.94 15.17
N GLY A 98 10.54 16.45 16.14
CA GLY A 98 10.24 17.73 16.81
C GLY A 98 10.52 18.95 15.91
N PRO A 99 9.87 20.10 16.14
CA PRO A 99 10.05 21.32 15.34
C PRO A 99 11.51 21.78 15.22
N ALA A 100 12.28 21.69 16.31
CA ALA A 100 13.68 22.09 16.33
C ALA A 100 14.56 21.19 15.44
N ALA A 101 14.29 19.88 15.42
CA ALA A 101 15.01 18.94 14.55
C ALA A 101 14.73 19.21 13.07
N LEU A 102 13.46 19.52 12.74
CA LEU A 102 13.04 19.90 11.39
C LEU A 102 13.68 21.21 10.94
N ALA A 103 13.74 22.23 11.81
CA ALA A 103 14.31 23.53 11.49
C ALA A 103 15.81 23.48 11.12
N THR A 104 16.54 22.48 11.64
CA THR A 104 17.97 22.28 11.37
C THR A 104 18.24 21.31 10.22
N ALA A 105 17.20 20.64 9.70
CA ALA A 105 17.33 19.63 8.67
C ALA A 105 17.50 20.27 7.28
N HIS A 106 18.42 19.73 6.49
CA HIS A 106 18.70 20.19 5.12
C HIS A 106 18.18 19.21 4.05
N SER A 107 17.42 18.19 4.45
CA SER A 107 16.88 17.15 3.58
C SER A 107 15.35 17.10 3.71
N PRO A 108 14.62 17.03 2.58
CA PRO A 108 13.16 16.89 2.62
C PRO A 108 12.71 15.55 3.22
N ASN A 109 13.58 14.54 3.27
CA ASN A 109 13.23 13.21 3.78
C ASN A 109 13.17 13.13 5.32
N VAL A 110 13.34 14.25 6.03
CA VAL A 110 13.21 14.32 7.49
C VAL A 110 11.75 14.50 7.92
N PHE A 111 10.89 14.96 7.00
CA PHE A 111 9.46 15.07 7.22
C PHE A 111 8.77 13.70 7.06
N ASP A 112 7.80 13.43 7.93
CA ASP A 112 6.90 12.28 7.79
C ASP A 112 5.51 12.74 7.30
N PRO A 113 5.23 12.66 5.98
CA PRO A 113 3.95 13.09 5.42
C PRO A 113 2.81 12.09 5.69
N TYR A 114 3.08 11.00 6.42
CA TYR A 114 2.09 9.97 6.73
C TYR A 114 1.41 10.21 8.07
N LEU A 115 0.21 9.64 8.21
CA LEU A 115 -0.52 9.64 9.47
C LEU A 115 -0.11 8.41 10.31
N PRO A 116 -0.30 8.43 11.64
CA PRO A 116 0.24 7.41 12.55
C PRO A 116 -0.12 5.95 12.23
N GLY A 117 -1.21 5.71 11.51
CA GLY A 117 -1.56 4.36 11.05
C GLY A 117 -0.50 3.75 10.13
N MET A 118 0.21 4.57 9.34
CA MET A 118 1.27 4.08 8.46
C MET A 118 2.51 3.63 9.25
N THR A 119 2.74 4.19 10.43
CA THR A 119 3.87 3.83 11.30
C THR A 119 3.84 2.36 11.73
N ALA A 120 2.64 1.76 11.81
CA ALA A 120 2.46 0.37 12.22
C ALA A 120 3.25 -0.62 11.36
N PHE A 121 3.44 -0.32 10.06
CA PHE A 121 4.17 -1.19 9.14
C PHE A 121 5.68 -1.23 9.39
N GLY A 122 6.24 -0.24 10.09
CA GLY A 122 7.65 -0.21 10.50
C GLY A 122 7.93 -0.90 11.83
N ILE A 123 6.90 -1.17 12.65
CA ILE A 123 7.05 -1.77 13.97
C ILE A 123 7.78 -3.13 13.94
N PRO A 124 7.49 -4.05 13.00
CA PRO A 124 8.21 -5.32 12.91
C PRO A 124 9.74 -5.16 12.83
N ARG A 125 10.23 -4.12 12.11
CA ARG A 125 11.67 -3.83 11.97
C ARG A 125 12.31 -3.45 13.30
N VAL A 126 11.61 -2.67 14.10
CA VAL A 126 12.11 -2.17 15.39
C VAL A 126 12.14 -3.28 16.42
N LEU A 127 11.09 -4.10 16.48
CA LEU A 127 10.95 -5.13 17.50
C LEU A 127 11.80 -6.38 17.22
N LEU A 128 11.90 -6.78 15.96
CA LEU A 128 12.52 -8.06 15.55
C LEU A 128 13.88 -7.86 14.84
N GLY A 129 14.33 -6.62 14.71
CA GLY A 129 15.59 -6.28 14.07
C GLY A 129 15.55 -6.36 12.54
N PHE A 130 16.73 -6.21 11.93
CA PHE A 130 16.88 -6.16 10.48
C PHE A 130 16.83 -7.56 9.84
N SER A 131 15.86 -7.80 8.97
CA SER A 131 15.75 -8.99 8.10
C SER A 131 15.14 -8.62 6.74
N SER A 132 14.73 -9.56 5.89
CA SER A 132 13.85 -9.21 4.75
C SER A 132 12.37 -9.19 5.15
N VAL A 133 11.98 -10.03 6.13
CA VAL A 133 10.58 -10.22 6.54
C VAL A 133 10.04 -9.05 7.34
N THR A 134 10.89 -8.39 8.11
CA THR A 134 10.49 -7.26 8.96
C THR A 134 10.49 -5.92 8.17
N ASP A 135 10.60 -5.96 6.83
CA ASP A 135 10.68 -4.78 5.96
C ASP A 135 9.25 -4.25 5.76
N PRO A 136 9.00 -2.93 5.88
CA PRO A 136 7.64 -2.38 5.78
C PRO A 136 6.91 -2.78 4.50
N ARG A 137 7.62 -2.95 3.39
CA ARG A 137 7.04 -3.33 2.09
C ARG A 137 6.38 -4.70 2.10
N ILE A 138 6.94 -5.65 2.86
CA ILE A 138 6.32 -6.97 3.04
C ILE A 138 4.95 -6.82 3.70
N TRP A 139 4.87 -5.97 4.72
CA TRP A 139 3.63 -5.76 5.46
C TRP A 139 2.63 -4.91 4.67
N PHE A 140 3.09 -3.96 3.84
CA PHE A 140 2.23 -3.28 2.85
C PHE A 140 1.62 -4.28 1.87
N ALA A 141 2.43 -5.21 1.34
CA ALA A 141 1.95 -6.25 0.42
C ALA A 141 0.94 -7.18 1.10
N VAL A 142 1.20 -7.61 2.33
CA VAL A 142 0.26 -8.43 3.11
C VAL A 142 -1.05 -7.69 3.34
N ALA A 143 -1.01 -6.44 3.82
CA ALA A 143 -2.21 -5.65 4.06
C ALA A 143 -3.02 -5.42 2.77
N PHE A 144 -2.36 -5.15 1.65
CA PHE A 144 -3.02 -5.02 0.37
C PHE A 144 -3.69 -6.33 -0.08
N VAL A 145 -2.96 -7.44 -0.08
CA VAL A 145 -3.49 -8.75 -0.51
C VAL A 145 -4.69 -9.15 0.34
N LEU A 146 -4.64 -8.92 1.66
CA LEU A 146 -5.75 -9.20 2.56
C LEU A 146 -6.95 -8.28 2.31
N ALA A 147 -6.73 -6.96 2.26
CA ALA A 147 -7.83 -6.00 2.09
C ALA A 147 -8.46 -6.08 0.71
N PHE A 148 -7.66 -6.15 -0.36
CA PHE A 148 -8.13 -6.26 -1.73
C PHE A 148 -8.75 -7.64 -2.01
N GLY A 149 -8.16 -8.72 -1.50
CA GLY A 149 -8.75 -10.05 -1.56
C GLY A 149 -10.11 -10.11 -0.86
N ALA A 150 -10.22 -9.51 0.33
CA ALA A 150 -11.50 -9.37 1.02
C ALA A 150 -12.49 -8.52 0.22
N ALA A 151 -12.04 -7.43 -0.42
CA ALA A 151 -12.89 -6.60 -1.28
C ALA A 151 -13.49 -7.40 -2.43
N LEU A 152 -12.67 -8.22 -3.10
CA LEU A 152 -13.12 -9.11 -4.17
C LEU A 152 -14.09 -10.19 -3.66
N ALA A 153 -13.81 -10.77 -2.50
CA ALA A 153 -14.68 -11.78 -1.89
C ALA A 153 -16.06 -11.21 -1.55
N VAL A 154 -16.11 -10.04 -0.90
CA VAL A 154 -17.35 -9.32 -0.58
C VAL A 154 -18.07 -8.88 -1.86
N GLY A 155 -17.31 -8.47 -2.89
CA GLY A 155 -17.84 -8.12 -4.20
C GLY A 155 -18.42 -9.30 -5.00
N GLY A 156 -18.20 -10.54 -4.56
CA GLY A 156 -18.72 -11.75 -5.20
C GLY A 156 -17.89 -12.23 -6.40
N ALA A 157 -16.58 -11.93 -6.42
CA ALA A 157 -15.68 -12.43 -7.45
C ALA A 157 -15.59 -13.97 -7.41
N GLN A 158 -15.62 -14.61 -8.59
CA GLN A 158 -15.61 -16.08 -8.70
C GLN A 158 -14.27 -16.70 -8.28
N ASP A 159 -13.14 -16.02 -8.55
CA ASP A 159 -11.80 -16.50 -8.21
C ASP A 159 -10.97 -15.39 -7.55
N VAL A 160 -11.21 -15.19 -6.26
CA VAL A 160 -10.57 -14.14 -5.46
C VAL A 160 -9.05 -14.25 -5.50
N VAL A 161 -8.50 -15.47 -5.44
CA VAL A 161 -7.06 -15.70 -5.39
C VAL A 161 -6.40 -15.31 -6.69
N ARG A 162 -6.93 -15.78 -7.83
CA ARG A 162 -6.35 -15.43 -9.14
C ARG A 162 -6.46 -13.95 -9.45
N TRP A 163 -7.58 -13.31 -9.14
CA TRP A 163 -7.74 -11.87 -9.36
C TRP A 163 -6.84 -11.04 -8.46
N THR A 164 -6.71 -11.40 -7.18
CA THR A 164 -5.78 -10.74 -6.25
C THR A 164 -4.35 -10.90 -6.75
N ALA A 165 -3.95 -12.12 -7.10
CA ALA A 165 -2.63 -12.42 -7.65
C ALA A 165 -2.36 -11.62 -8.94
N LEU A 166 -3.33 -11.55 -9.85
CA LEU A 166 -3.18 -10.84 -11.13
C LEU A 166 -3.00 -9.34 -10.94
N VAL A 167 -3.80 -8.72 -10.07
CA VAL A 167 -3.68 -7.29 -9.76
C VAL A 167 -2.38 -7.02 -9.02
N THR A 168 -2.01 -7.86 -8.06
CA THR A 168 -0.75 -7.72 -7.31
C THR A 168 0.47 -7.87 -8.23
N ALA A 169 0.40 -8.77 -9.22
CA ALA A 169 1.42 -8.96 -10.24
C ALA A 169 1.39 -7.92 -11.36
N SER A 170 0.46 -6.95 -11.33
CA SER A 170 0.46 -5.87 -12.32
C SER A 170 1.65 -4.93 -12.11
N PRO A 171 2.20 -4.32 -13.17
CA PRO A 171 3.31 -3.37 -13.05
C PRO A 171 3.03 -2.25 -12.05
N VAL A 172 1.81 -1.72 -12.02
CA VAL A 172 1.42 -0.61 -11.15
C VAL A 172 1.55 -0.99 -9.67
N VAL A 173 1.06 -2.17 -9.28
CA VAL A 173 1.08 -2.63 -7.89
C VAL A 173 2.42 -3.23 -7.51
N ALA A 174 2.98 -4.10 -8.35
CA ALA A 174 4.24 -4.78 -8.08
C ALA A 174 5.42 -3.80 -7.99
N PHE A 175 5.48 -2.80 -8.88
CA PHE A 175 6.47 -1.72 -8.80
C PHE A 175 6.32 -0.97 -7.49
N SER A 176 5.11 -0.49 -7.20
CA SER A 176 4.86 0.29 -5.98
C SER A 176 5.28 -0.47 -4.74
N LEU A 177 4.83 -1.73 -4.57
CA LEU A 177 5.18 -2.56 -3.42
C LEU A 177 6.67 -2.87 -3.30
N THR A 178 7.38 -3.06 -4.41
CA THR A 178 8.81 -3.39 -4.37
C THR A 178 9.69 -2.19 -4.02
N VAL A 179 9.34 -0.98 -4.46
CA VAL A 179 10.23 0.19 -4.30
C VAL A 179 9.86 1.07 -3.10
N GLY A 180 8.57 1.25 -2.80
CA GLY A 180 8.07 2.15 -1.76
C GLY A 180 6.81 1.63 -1.07
N GLY A 181 5.67 1.68 -1.78
CA GLY A 181 4.50 0.87 -1.47
C GLY A 181 3.48 1.48 -0.52
N THR A 182 3.67 2.71 -0.07
CA THR A 182 2.83 3.35 0.96
C THR A 182 1.39 3.60 0.51
N ASP A 183 1.14 3.79 -0.79
CA ASP A 183 -0.21 3.97 -1.34
C ASP A 183 -1.03 2.68 -1.47
N VAL A 184 -0.35 1.55 -1.60
CA VAL A 184 -0.99 0.27 -1.93
C VAL A 184 -1.88 -0.27 -0.80
N PRO A 185 -1.49 -0.27 0.49
CA PRO A 185 -2.39 -0.69 1.57
C PRO A 185 -3.58 0.26 1.73
N VAL A 186 -3.38 1.57 1.50
CA VAL A 186 -4.45 2.58 1.50
C VAL A 186 -5.49 2.26 0.43
N LEU A 187 -5.04 1.97 -0.79
CA LEU A 187 -5.88 1.56 -1.91
C LEU A 187 -6.66 0.28 -1.57
N GLY A 188 -6.00 -0.73 -1.00
CA GLY A 188 -6.65 -1.98 -0.58
C GLY A 188 -7.80 -1.74 0.40
N CYS A 189 -7.57 -0.91 1.42
CA CYS A 189 -8.60 -0.51 2.38
C CYS A 189 -9.75 0.28 1.73
N GLN A 190 -9.47 1.16 0.78
CA GLN A 190 -10.51 1.90 0.03
C GLN A 190 -11.36 0.96 -0.84
N CYS A 191 -10.73 0.03 -1.55
CA CYS A 191 -11.43 -1.00 -2.32
C CYS A 191 -12.35 -1.84 -1.42
N LEU A 192 -11.85 -2.24 -0.24
CA LEU A 192 -12.64 -2.98 0.75
C LEU A 192 -13.84 -2.16 1.25
N GLY A 193 -13.62 -0.88 1.59
CA GLY A 193 -14.70 0.03 2.02
C GLY A 193 -15.81 0.16 0.98
N LEU A 194 -15.43 0.35 -0.30
CA LEU A 194 -16.38 0.41 -1.41
C LEU A 194 -17.12 -0.92 -1.62
N ALA A 195 -16.41 -2.05 -1.56
CA ALA A 195 -17.00 -3.38 -1.70
C ALA A 195 -18.00 -3.69 -0.57
N LEU A 196 -17.73 -3.27 0.67
CA LEU A 196 -18.64 -3.44 1.81
C LEU A 196 -19.91 -2.60 1.70
N LEU A 197 -19.89 -1.55 0.88
CA LEU A 197 -21.07 -0.75 0.55
C LEU A 197 -21.79 -1.29 -0.70
N TRP A 198 -21.21 -2.27 -1.39
CA TRP A 198 -21.73 -2.83 -2.63
C TRP A 198 -22.83 -3.87 -2.35
N ARG A 199 -24.01 -3.67 -2.96
CA ARG A 199 -25.21 -4.54 -2.90
C ARG A 199 -25.85 -4.74 -1.53
N ARG A 200 -25.08 -5.12 -0.51
CA ARG A 200 -25.52 -5.33 0.88
C ARG A 200 -24.71 -4.42 1.81
N PRO A 201 -25.10 -3.14 1.95
CA PRO A 201 -24.28 -2.15 2.64
C PRO A 201 -24.02 -2.51 4.11
N GLN A 202 -22.75 -2.61 4.47
CA GLN A 202 -22.25 -2.79 5.83
C GLN A 202 -21.50 -1.51 6.27
N PRO A 203 -22.23 -0.42 6.60
CA PRO A 203 -21.63 0.91 6.77
C PRO A 203 -20.57 0.98 7.87
N VAL A 204 -20.74 0.25 8.97
CA VAL A 204 -19.75 0.20 10.06
C VAL A 204 -18.44 -0.42 9.57
N LEU A 205 -18.49 -1.59 8.93
CA LEU A 205 -17.29 -2.25 8.41
C LEU A 205 -16.61 -1.43 7.31
N ALA A 206 -17.41 -0.80 6.44
CA ALA A 206 -16.90 0.13 5.44
C ALA A 206 -16.20 1.32 6.08
N GLY A 207 -16.78 1.87 7.15
CA GLY A 207 -16.19 2.94 7.96
C GLY A 207 -14.88 2.52 8.62
N LEU A 208 -14.76 1.28 9.11
CA LEU A 208 -13.50 0.76 9.64
C LEU A 208 -12.40 0.73 8.56
N ALA A 209 -12.71 0.21 7.36
CA ALA A 209 -11.76 0.13 6.27
C ALA A 209 -11.34 1.52 5.75
N LEU A 210 -12.30 2.42 5.51
CA LEU A 210 -12.02 3.78 5.06
C LEU A 210 -11.34 4.62 6.14
N GLY A 211 -11.68 4.41 7.41
CA GLY A 211 -11.03 5.03 8.56
C GLY A 211 -9.57 4.59 8.71
N ALA A 212 -9.28 3.31 8.50
CA ALA A 212 -7.90 2.80 8.46
C ALA A 212 -7.10 3.46 7.33
N ALA A 213 -7.68 3.59 6.13
CA ALA A 213 -7.07 4.32 5.02
C ALA A 213 -6.78 5.79 5.38
N ALA A 214 -7.77 6.48 5.95
CA ALA A 214 -7.67 7.88 6.38
C ALA A 214 -6.69 8.09 7.56
N ALA A 215 -6.45 7.07 8.37
CA ALA A 215 -5.46 7.09 9.46
C ALA A 215 -4.04 6.75 8.98
N MET A 216 -3.89 6.20 7.77
CA MET A 216 -2.59 5.92 7.15
C MET A 216 -2.09 7.09 6.32
N LYS A 217 -2.94 7.69 5.47
CA LYS A 217 -2.52 8.74 4.54
C LYS A 217 -3.61 9.80 4.34
N ALA A 218 -3.21 11.07 4.42
CA ALA A 218 -4.14 12.20 4.26
C ALA A 218 -4.85 12.21 2.89
N THR A 219 -4.22 11.66 1.85
CA THR A 219 -4.81 11.52 0.50
C THR A 219 -6.05 10.62 0.45
N ALA A 220 -6.33 9.83 1.50
CA ALA A 220 -7.57 9.05 1.59
C ALA A 220 -8.79 9.85 2.06
N TRP A 221 -8.60 11.07 2.61
CA TRP A 221 -9.69 11.90 3.12
C TRP A 221 -10.67 12.36 2.04
N PRO A 222 -10.23 12.85 0.85
CA PRO A 222 -11.14 13.16 -0.25
C PRO A 222 -11.99 11.96 -0.67
N ALA A 223 -11.41 10.76 -0.72
CA ALA A 223 -12.14 9.54 -1.05
C ALA A 223 -13.20 9.21 0.01
N LEU A 224 -12.87 9.31 1.31
CA LEU A 224 -13.83 9.12 2.39
C LEU A 224 -15.01 10.10 2.28
N LEU A 225 -14.73 11.38 1.99
CA LEU A 225 -15.76 12.40 1.78
C LEU A 225 -16.67 12.06 0.60
N ILE A 226 -16.08 11.72 -0.55
CA ILE A 226 -16.83 11.34 -1.76
C ILE A 226 -17.74 10.14 -1.47
N VAL A 227 -17.22 9.10 -0.80
CA VAL A 227 -18.02 7.93 -0.44
C VAL A 227 -19.16 8.30 0.51
N ALA A 228 -18.92 9.15 1.51
CA ALA A 228 -19.96 9.62 2.42
C ALA A 228 -21.08 10.36 1.68
N VAL A 229 -20.72 11.23 0.73
CA VAL A 229 -21.68 11.96 -0.12
C VAL A 229 -22.46 10.98 -1.01
N MET A 230 -21.79 10.02 -1.65
CA MET A 230 -22.44 9.01 -2.49
C MET A 230 -23.45 8.16 -1.70
N VAL A 231 -23.09 7.72 -0.50
CA VAL A 231 -23.98 6.93 0.38
C VAL A 231 -25.16 7.78 0.87
N ALA A 232 -24.95 9.07 1.15
CA ALA A 232 -26.03 9.97 1.53
C ALA A 232 -26.99 10.23 0.36
N ALA A 233 -26.45 10.47 -0.84
CA ALA A 233 -27.20 10.75 -2.06
C ALA A 233 -28.01 9.55 -2.57
N SER A 234 -27.57 8.32 -2.30
CA SER A 234 -28.31 7.10 -2.64
C SER A 234 -29.47 6.78 -1.68
N GLY A 235 -29.85 7.72 -0.80
CA GLY A 235 -30.93 7.56 0.18
C GLY A 235 -30.47 6.98 1.52
N GLY A 236 -29.18 6.70 1.68
CA GLY A 236 -28.59 6.04 2.85
C GLY A 236 -28.11 7.00 3.95
N ARG A 237 -28.85 8.05 4.33
CA ARG A 237 -28.34 9.05 5.31
C ARG A 237 -27.85 8.44 6.63
N ARG A 238 -28.59 7.48 7.20
CA ARG A 238 -28.17 6.77 8.43
C ARG A 238 -26.91 5.94 8.20
N ALA A 239 -26.80 5.28 7.05
CA ALA A 239 -25.62 4.50 6.67
C ALA A 239 -24.40 5.40 6.46
N ALA A 240 -24.57 6.56 5.82
CA ALA A 240 -23.52 7.57 5.65
C ALA A 240 -23.03 8.08 7.01
N VAL A 241 -23.94 8.45 7.92
CA VAL A 241 -23.57 8.92 9.26
C VAL A 241 -22.84 7.82 10.04
N SER A 242 -23.37 6.59 10.05
CA SER A 242 -22.74 5.47 10.75
C SER A 242 -21.34 5.14 10.21
N MET A 243 -21.18 5.13 8.89
CA MET A 243 -19.91 4.89 8.22
C MET A 243 -18.90 6.01 8.55
N THR A 244 -19.28 7.27 8.37
CA THR A 244 -18.40 8.41 8.63
C THR A 244 -18.04 8.50 10.10
N ALA A 245 -19.00 8.29 11.02
CA ALA A 245 -18.72 8.26 12.45
C ALA A 245 -17.74 7.14 12.82
N THR A 246 -17.88 5.97 12.22
CA THR A 246 -16.94 4.86 12.43
C THR A 246 -15.55 5.20 11.89
N ALA A 247 -15.46 5.76 10.68
CA ALA A 247 -14.19 6.15 10.08
C ALA A 247 -13.46 7.23 10.91
N LEU A 248 -14.20 8.25 11.36
CA LEU A 248 -13.67 9.29 12.26
C LEU A 248 -13.29 8.71 13.62
N GLY A 249 -14.02 7.73 14.13
CA GLY A 249 -13.67 6.99 15.35
C GLY A 249 -12.32 6.28 15.23
N VAL A 250 -12.06 5.60 14.10
CA VAL A 250 -10.75 4.96 13.82
C VAL A 250 -9.65 6.01 13.75
N VAL A 251 -9.85 7.10 13.01
CA VAL A 251 -8.87 8.19 12.91
C VAL A 251 -8.60 8.79 14.30
N ALA A 252 -9.63 9.06 15.09
CA ALA A 252 -9.48 9.59 16.45
C ALA A 252 -8.72 8.61 17.36
N ALA A 253 -8.98 7.31 17.26
CA ALA A 253 -8.29 6.30 18.06
C ALA A 253 -6.80 6.15 17.69
N VAL A 254 -6.47 6.22 16.39
CA VAL A 254 -5.10 6.02 15.89
C VAL A 254 -4.28 7.31 15.93
N VAL A 255 -4.86 8.43 15.51
CA VAL A 255 -4.17 9.72 15.38
C VAL A 255 -4.30 10.57 16.64
N GLY A 256 -5.40 10.44 17.37
CA GLY A 256 -5.71 11.25 18.56
C GLY A 256 -4.61 11.22 19.64
N PRO A 257 -4.08 10.06 20.05
CA PRO A 257 -3.00 10.02 21.04
C PRO A 257 -1.78 10.85 20.62
N VAL A 258 -1.38 10.74 19.35
CA VAL A 258 -0.24 11.50 18.81
C VAL A 258 -0.56 12.99 18.69
N ALA A 259 -1.78 13.33 18.29
CA ALA A 259 -2.25 14.72 18.18
C ALA A 259 -2.31 15.42 19.56
N VAL A 260 -2.68 14.69 20.62
CA VAL A 260 -2.71 15.24 21.99
C VAL A 260 -1.30 15.42 22.54
N LEU A 261 -0.40 14.47 22.31
CA LEU A 261 0.97 14.51 22.84
C LEU A 261 1.89 15.48 22.08
N GLY A 262 1.64 15.72 20.79
CA GLY A 262 2.53 16.53 19.95
C GLY A 262 1.84 17.17 18.74
N PRO A 263 0.85 18.06 18.94
CA PRO A 263 0.05 18.62 17.84
C PRO A 263 0.89 19.40 16.84
N ARG A 264 1.89 20.17 17.31
CA ARG A 264 2.80 20.92 16.44
C ARG A 264 3.67 20.01 15.57
N SER A 265 4.18 18.93 16.15
CA SER A 265 4.96 17.93 15.40
C SER A 265 4.10 17.25 14.35
N LEU A 266 2.89 16.83 14.69
CA LEU A 266 1.97 16.22 13.72
C LEU A 266 1.72 17.16 12.53
N VAL A 267 1.34 18.42 12.81
CA VAL A 267 1.02 19.40 11.74
C VAL A 267 2.25 19.68 10.87
N GLN A 268 3.40 20.00 11.46
CA GLN A 268 4.60 20.36 10.69
C GLN A 268 5.19 19.22 9.86
N ASN A 269 4.92 17.97 10.22
CA ASN A 269 5.37 16.82 9.42
C ASN A 269 4.41 16.51 8.28
N THR A 270 3.11 16.81 8.43
CA THR A 270 2.05 16.35 7.52
C THR A 270 1.47 17.43 6.60
N ILE A 271 1.74 18.71 6.87
CA ILE A 271 1.26 19.90 6.14
C ILE A 271 2.43 20.85 5.90
#